data_AF-A0A1M7MCI6-F1
#
_entry.id   AF-A0A1M7MCI6-F1
#
_cell.length_a   1.000
_cell.length_b   1.000
_cell.length_c   1.000
_cell.angle_alpha   90.00
_cell.angle_beta   90.00
_cell.angle_gamma   90.00
#
_symmetry.space_group_name_H-M   'P 1'
#
loop_
_entity.id
_entity.type
_entity.pdbx_description
1 polymer ?
#
loop_
_entity_poly.entity_id
_entity_poly.type
_entity_poly.pdbx_seq_one_letter_code
_entity_poly.pdbx_strand_id
1 'polypeptide(L)'
;MTAGKLAFSTFAVLLSACATTEKGSMTMSLPAVPTPEDARAVSPALAHNTDSLLLGEVWKRPGLSPRDRSLVTLAVLISRGQTVEMAYHFNRALDNGVTPLELSETINHLAYYSGWGNATATLLIAKEVFAGRSIGVDQLAPVSPARLPLDEAAEQARVAQVDNNVGPVAPGLVEYTTKALFRDLWLRPGLAPRDRSLITVSSLVANGQVAQVTFHLNRAMDNGLKQSEASEMLTQLAFYAGWPNTFSAVPVFKDVFSKRQEG
;
A
#
# COMPACT_ATOMS: atom_id res chain seq x y z
N MET A 1 28.77 72.63 -20.87
CA MET A 1 28.98 71.19 -20.66
C MET A 1 27.66 70.49 -20.95
N THR A 2 27.50 70.02 -22.17
CA THR A 2 26.31 69.31 -22.68
C THR A 2 26.84 68.12 -23.48
N ALA A 3 26.53 66.92 -23.00
CA ALA A 3 26.96 65.66 -23.64
C ALA A 3 26.00 65.29 -24.77
N GLY A 4 26.57 65.09 -25.96
CA GLY A 4 25.87 64.57 -27.14
C GLY A 4 26.24 63.12 -27.42
N LYS A 5 25.20 62.27 -27.42
CA LYS A 5 24.94 61.06 -28.22
C LYS A 5 26.12 60.24 -28.76
N LEU A 6 26.17 58.97 -28.38
CA LEU A 6 26.63 57.88 -29.25
C LEU A 6 25.54 56.80 -29.36
N ALA A 7 25.35 56.33 -30.59
CA ALA A 7 24.37 55.34 -31.04
C ALA A 7 24.78 53.91 -30.70
N PHE A 8 23.83 52.97 -30.57
CA PHE A 8 24.05 51.58 -30.97
C PHE A 8 22.78 50.88 -31.47
N SER A 9 22.95 50.34 -32.68
CA SER A 9 22.22 49.42 -33.54
C SER A 9 21.06 48.57 -33.00
N THR A 10 19.96 48.64 -33.77
CA THR A 10 18.93 47.61 -33.94
C THR A 10 19.44 46.41 -34.73
N PHE A 11 19.21 45.20 -34.22
CA PHE A 11 19.19 43.97 -35.02
C PHE A 11 17.95 43.17 -34.65
N ALA A 12 16.94 43.19 -35.52
CA ALA A 12 15.73 42.38 -35.39
C ALA A 12 15.95 41.09 -36.20
N VAL A 13 15.96 39.95 -35.53
CA VAL A 13 15.94 38.63 -36.19
C VAL A 13 14.53 38.06 -36.05
N LEU A 14 13.81 38.04 -37.16
CA LEU A 14 12.57 37.28 -37.33
C LEU A 14 12.93 35.82 -37.61
N LEU A 15 12.73 34.94 -36.63
CA LEU A 15 12.72 33.48 -36.83
C LEU A 15 11.27 33.01 -36.77
N SER A 16 10.69 32.80 -37.96
CA SER A 16 9.42 32.12 -38.15
C SER A 16 9.64 30.62 -37.93
N ALA A 17 9.31 30.13 -36.73
CA ALA A 17 9.26 28.70 -36.46
C ALA A 17 7.87 28.18 -36.80
N CYS A 18 7.75 27.45 -37.91
CA CYS A 18 6.59 26.62 -38.21
C CYS A 18 6.53 25.49 -37.18
N ALA A 19 5.72 25.65 -36.14
CA ALA A 19 5.42 24.58 -35.20
C ALA A 19 4.36 23.66 -35.81
N THR A 20 4.78 22.53 -36.37
CA THR A 20 3.88 21.39 -36.61
C THR A 20 3.52 20.81 -35.25
N THR A 21 2.28 21.01 -34.83
CA THR A 21 1.70 20.36 -33.65
C THR A 21 1.33 18.93 -34.01
N GLU A 22 2.31 18.03 -33.95
CA GLU A 22 1.98 16.61 -33.81
C GLU A 22 1.41 16.40 -32.41
N LYS A 23 0.08 16.28 -32.33
CA LYS A 23 -0.59 15.65 -31.19
C LYS A 23 -0.23 14.17 -31.20
N GLY A 24 0.99 13.85 -30.81
CA GLY A 24 1.35 12.50 -30.37
C GLY A 24 0.55 12.22 -29.11
N SER A 25 -0.49 11.41 -29.23
CA SER A 25 -1.14 10.78 -28.07
C SER A 25 -0.06 9.94 -27.40
N MET A 26 0.56 10.48 -26.35
CA MET A 26 1.37 9.72 -25.41
C MET A 26 0.41 8.75 -24.69
N THR A 27 0.09 7.63 -25.32
CA THR A 27 -0.43 6.47 -24.60
C THR A 27 0.66 6.07 -23.61
N MET A 28 0.48 6.40 -22.33
CA MET A 28 1.28 5.78 -21.28
C MET A 28 1.04 4.27 -21.38
N SER A 29 1.98 3.55 -21.97
CA SER A 29 2.06 2.11 -21.80
C SER A 29 2.50 1.86 -20.37
N LEU A 30 1.76 1.03 -19.64
CA LEU A 30 2.27 0.47 -18.38
C LEU A 30 3.64 -0.19 -18.64
N PRO A 31 4.52 -0.27 -17.63
CA PRO A 31 5.72 -1.09 -17.74
C PRO A 31 5.29 -2.50 -18.17
N ALA A 32 5.98 -3.05 -19.19
CA ALA A 32 5.69 -4.40 -19.65
C ALA A 32 5.85 -5.37 -18.48
N VAL A 33 4.79 -6.10 -18.16
CA VAL A 33 4.85 -7.19 -17.18
C VAL A 33 5.65 -8.32 -17.83
N PRO A 34 6.73 -8.82 -17.21
CA PRO A 34 7.48 -9.95 -17.76
C PRO A 34 6.55 -11.14 -17.99
N THR A 35 6.62 -11.71 -19.18
CA THR A 35 5.91 -12.94 -19.50
C THR A 35 6.61 -14.14 -18.83
N PRO A 36 5.91 -15.28 -18.66
CA PRO A 36 6.57 -16.51 -18.25
C PRO A 36 7.73 -16.93 -19.17
N GLU A 37 7.67 -16.57 -20.46
CA GLU A 37 8.76 -16.83 -21.40
C GLU A 37 9.96 -15.93 -21.13
N ASP A 38 9.76 -14.65 -20.84
CA ASP A 38 10.83 -13.74 -20.42
C ASP A 38 11.54 -14.26 -19.16
N ALA A 39 10.77 -14.70 -18.18
CA ALA A 39 11.31 -15.29 -16.95
C ALA A 39 12.14 -16.55 -17.25
N ARG A 40 11.66 -17.45 -18.12
CA ARG A 40 12.42 -18.64 -18.54
C ARG A 40 13.67 -18.29 -19.35
N ALA A 41 13.63 -17.25 -20.17
CA ALA A 41 14.76 -16.82 -20.98
C ALA A 41 15.89 -16.20 -20.14
N VAL A 42 15.56 -15.52 -19.04
CA VAL A 42 16.53 -14.82 -18.19
C VAL A 42 16.93 -15.63 -16.96
N SER A 43 15.97 -16.26 -16.26
CA SER A 43 16.19 -17.05 -15.05
C SER A 43 15.22 -18.24 -14.99
N PRO A 44 15.55 -19.36 -15.65
CA PRO A 44 14.74 -20.58 -15.62
C PRO A 44 14.43 -21.07 -14.21
N ALA A 45 15.38 -20.91 -13.28
CA ALA A 45 15.19 -21.27 -11.88
C ALA A 45 14.13 -20.40 -11.18
N LEU A 46 14.09 -19.09 -11.46
CA LEU A 46 13.05 -18.20 -10.95
C LEU A 46 11.68 -18.58 -11.52
N ALA A 47 11.61 -18.82 -12.84
CA ALA A 47 10.37 -19.25 -13.48
C ALA A 47 9.85 -20.55 -12.86
N HIS A 48 10.71 -21.56 -12.70
CA HIS A 48 10.37 -22.82 -12.03
C HIS A 48 9.86 -22.58 -10.60
N ASN A 49 10.60 -21.85 -9.77
CA ASN A 49 10.21 -21.58 -8.39
C ASN A 49 8.94 -20.74 -8.27
N THR A 50 8.67 -19.87 -9.24
CA THR A 50 7.42 -19.11 -9.30
C THR A 50 6.24 -20.06 -9.50
N ASP A 51 6.36 -20.99 -10.46
CA ASP A 51 5.28 -21.92 -10.78
C ASP A 51 5.11 -23.02 -9.73
N SER A 52 6.19 -23.69 -9.32
CA SER A 52 6.14 -24.86 -8.44
C SER A 52 6.00 -24.48 -6.98
N LEU A 53 6.86 -23.59 -6.47
CA LEU A 53 6.92 -23.25 -5.06
C LEU A 53 5.96 -22.12 -4.70
N LEU A 54 6.11 -20.93 -5.32
CA LEU A 54 5.31 -19.77 -4.93
C LEU A 54 3.83 -19.98 -5.24
N LEU A 55 3.47 -20.14 -6.53
CA LEU A 55 2.08 -20.32 -6.94
C LEU A 55 1.58 -21.75 -6.69
N GLY A 56 2.45 -22.74 -6.83
CA GLY A 56 2.10 -24.15 -6.72
C GLY A 56 1.92 -24.64 -5.28
N GLU A 57 2.62 -24.06 -4.30
CA GLU A 57 2.56 -24.44 -2.89
C GLU A 57 2.13 -23.29 -1.97
N VAL A 58 2.89 -22.18 -1.92
CA VAL A 58 2.69 -21.11 -0.92
C VAL A 58 1.29 -20.51 -1.01
N TRP A 59 0.83 -20.18 -2.22
CA TRP A 59 -0.52 -19.65 -2.45
C TRP A 59 -1.65 -20.64 -2.14
N LYS A 60 -1.34 -21.94 -2.03
CA LYS A 60 -2.31 -23.01 -1.75
C LYS A 60 -2.34 -23.44 -0.28
N ARG A 61 -1.45 -22.90 0.56
CA ARG A 61 -1.41 -23.22 1.99
C ARG A 61 -2.73 -22.83 2.67
N PRO A 62 -3.39 -23.73 3.42
CA PRO A 62 -4.77 -23.54 3.86
C PRO A 62 -4.96 -22.58 5.05
N GLY A 63 -3.90 -22.23 5.77
CA GLY A 63 -4.02 -21.43 7.00
C GLY A 63 -4.28 -19.93 6.77
N LEU A 64 -4.25 -19.47 5.52
CA LEU A 64 -4.70 -18.13 5.12
C LEU A 64 -5.41 -18.21 3.77
N SER A 65 -6.60 -17.62 3.67
CA SER A 65 -7.43 -17.71 2.47
C SER A 65 -6.77 -17.05 1.26
N PRO A 66 -7.09 -17.46 0.02
CA PRO A 66 -6.61 -16.77 -1.18
C PRO A 66 -6.96 -15.27 -1.21
N ARG A 67 -8.14 -14.91 -0.67
CA ARG A 67 -8.60 -13.53 -0.53
C ARG A 67 -7.67 -12.72 0.38
N ASP A 68 -7.34 -13.25 1.56
CA ASP A 68 -6.44 -12.57 2.50
C ASP A 68 -4.99 -12.54 2.01
N ARG A 69 -4.52 -13.61 1.34
CA ARG A 69 -3.21 -13.61 0.68
C ARG A 69 -3.10 -12.51 -0.38
N SER A 70 -4.17 -12.24 -1.12
CA SER A 70 -4.23 -11.14 -2.08
C SER A 70 -4.11 -9.77 -1.39
N LEU A 71 -4.81 -9.53 -0.28
CA LEU A 71 -4.68 -8.30 0.50
C LEU A 71 -3.27 -8.10 1.07
N VAL A 72 -2.68 -9.16 1.66
CA VAL A 72 -1.30 -9.14 2.17
C VAL A 72 -0.32 -8.81 1.05
N THR A 73 -0.46 -9.48 -0.10
CA THR A 73 0.44 -9.29 -1.25
C THR A 73 0.34 -7.88 -1.83
N LEU A 74 -0.88 -7.37 -2.05
CA LEU A 74 -1.07 -6.00 -2.53
C LEU A 74 -0.57 -4.96 -1.53
N ALA A 75 -0.72 -5.21 -0.23
CA ALA A 75 -0.13 -4.33 0.78
C ALA A 75 1.39 -4.26 0.64
N VAL A 76 2.09 -5.37 0.40
CA VAL A 76 3.54 -5.35 0.15
C VAL A 76 3.87 -4.54 -1.10
N LEU A 77 3.21 -4.86 -2.22
CA LEU A 77 3.54 -4.25 -3.51
C LEU A 77 3.34 -2.73 -3.46
N ILE A 78 2.21 -2.27 -2.91
CA ILE A 78 1.90 -0.84 -2.74
C ILE A 78 2.94 -0.21 -1.82
N SER A 79 3.17 -0.79 -0.64
CA SER A 79 4.05 -0.20 0.36
C SER A 79 5.53 -0.13 -0.03
N ARG A 80 5.95 -0.90 -1.04
CA ARG A 80 7.31 -0.91 -1.57
C ARG A 80 7.42 -0.30 -2.96
N GLY A 81 6.33 0.24 -3.52
CA GLY A 81 6.31 0.80 -4.88
C GLY A 81 6.65 -0.22 -5.98
N GLN A 82 6.38 -1.52 -5.75
CA GLN A 82 6.73 -2.61 -6.67
C GLN A 82 5.66 -2.76 -7.75
N THR A 83 5.68 -1.87 -8.74
CA THR A 83 4.59 -1.70 -9.72
C THR A 83 4.48 -2.78 -10.79
N VAL A 84 5.59 -3.48 -11.11
CA VAL A 84 5.65 -4.44 -12.23
C VAL A 84 4.62 -5.56 -12.13
N GLU A 85 4.39 -6.11 -10.94
CA GLU A 85 3.45 -7.23 -10.74
C GLU A 85 2.08 -6.78 -10.23
N MET A 86 1.86 -5.47 -10.00
CA MET A 86 0.62 -4.97 -9.40
C MET A 86 -0.60 -5.32 -10.26
N ALA A 87 -0.56 -5.10 -11.58
CA ALA A 87 -1.72 -5.37 -12.44
C ALA A 87 -2.19 -6.84 -12.34
N TYR A 88 -1.23 -7.77 -12.30
CA TYR A 88 -1.49 -9.19 -12.11
C TYR A 88 -2.10 -9.48 -10.72
N HIS A 89 -1.54 -8.91 -9.65
CA HIS A 89 -2.04 -9.12 -8.29
C HIS A 89 -3.39 -8.43 -8.02
N PHE A 90 -3.70 -7.30 -8.66
CA PHE A 90 -5.02 -6.68 -8.62
C PHE A 90 -6.07 -7.59 -9.28
N ASN A 91 -5.77 -8.14 -10.46
CA ASN A 91 -6.65 -9.10 -11.12
C ASN A 91 -6.87 -10.35 -10.26
N ARG A 92 -5.79 -10.95 -9.76
CA ARG A 92 -5.89 -12.10 -8.84
C ARG A 92 -6.68 -11.77 -7.57
N ALA A 93 -6.54 -10.56 -7.01
CA ALA A 93 -7.31 -10.16 -5.84
C ALA A 93 -8.81 -10.16 -6.13
N LEU A 94 -9.22 -9.59 -7.25
CA LEU A 94 -10.61 -9.60 -7.72
C LEU A 94 -11.09 -11.03 -7.97
N ASP A 95 -10.28 -11.89 -8.59
CA ASP A 95 -10.62 -13.32 -8.80
C ASP A 95 -10.77 -14.09 -7.49
N ASN A 96 -9.96 -13.75 -6.48
CA ASN A 96 -10.03 -14.34 -5.14
C ASN A 96 -11.15 -13.72 -4.26
N GLY A 97 -11.95 -12.81 -4.79
CA GLY A 97 -13.10 -12.23 -4.09
C GLY A 97 -12.81 -11.00 -3.25
N VAL A 98 -11.64 -10.35 -3.39
CA VAL A 98 -11.45 -8.99 -2.86
C VAL A 98 -12.28 -8.04 -3.72
N THR A 99 -13.09 -7.19 -3.08
CA THR A 99 -13.99 -6.27 -3.78
C THR A 99 -13.26 -5.03 -4.30
N PRO A 100 -13.81 -4.34 -5.33
CA PRO A 100 -13.27 -3.05 -5.76
C PRO A 100 -13.25 -1.99 -4.65
N LEU A 101 -14.25 -2.00 -3.78
CA LEU A 101 -14.35 -1.16 -2.59
C LEU A 101 -13.14 -1.37 -1.67
N GLU A 102 -12.83 -2.63 -1.34
CA GLU A 102 -11.70 -2.99 -0.47
C GLU A 102 -10.34 -2.63 -1.10
N LEU A 103 -10.18 -2.84 -2.41
CA LEU A 103 -8.97 -2.44 -3.14
C LEU A 103 -8.79 -0.92 -3.14
N SER A 104 -9.86 -0.17 -3.43
CA SER A 104 -9.86 1.30 -3.35
C SER A 104 -9.50 1.78 -1.95
N GLU A 105 -10.07 1.17 -0.91
CA GLU A 105 -9.82 1.55 0.47
C GLU A 105 -8.41 1.12 0.94
N THR A 106 -7.85 0.03 0.40
CA THR A 106 -6.46 -0.39 0.63
C THR A 106 -5.47 0.63 0.09
N ILE A 107 -5.68 1.15 -1.12
CA ILE A 107 -4.85 2.22 -1.70
C ILE A 107 -4.90 3.46 -0.80
N ASN A 108 -6.11 3.88 -0.39
CA ASN A 108 -6.28 5.05 0.48
C ASN A 108 -5.58 4.85 1.84
N HIS A 109 -5.76 3.69 2.47
CA HIS A 109 -5.15 3.39 3.78
C HIS A 109 -3.62 3.39 3.71
N LEU A 110 -3.06 2.80 2.66
CA LEU A 110 -1.61 2.72 2.49
C LEU A 110 -0.98 4.05 2.07
N ALA A 111 -1.75 5.04 1.62
CA ALA A 111 -1.25 6.41 1.47
C ALA A 111 -0.74 6.99 2.81
N TYR A 112 -1.40 6.65 3.93
CA TYR A 112 -1.00 7.08 5.27
C TYR A 112 0.10 6.20 5.88
N TYR A 113 0.04 4.89 5.67
CA TYR A 113 0.95 3.93 6.32
C TYR A 113 2.22 3.62 5.53
N SER A 114 2.22 3.89 4.22
CA SER A 114 3.38 3.67 3.35
C SER A 114 3.80 4.91 2.56
N GLY A 115 3.04 6.00 2.66
CA GLY A 115 3.33 7.28 2.02
C GLY A 115 2.51 7.55 0.76
N TRP A 116 2.24 8.84 0.52
CA TRP A 116 1.38 9.29 -0.58
C TRP A 116 1.90 8.87 -1.96
N GLY A 117 3.22 8.94 -2.16
CA GLY A 117 3.87 8.56 -3.42
C GLY A 117 3.58 7.11 -3.82
N ASN A 118 3.67 6.19 -2.86
CA ASN A 118 3.40 4.77 -3.06
C ASN A 118 1.95 4.53 -3.49
N ALA A 119 0.98 5.17 -2.83
CA ALA A 119 -0.44 5.08 -3.21
C ALA A 119 -0.70 5.71 -4.60
N THR A 120 -0.10 6.87 -4.90
CA THR A 120 -0.29 7.53 -6.20
C THR A 120 0.26 6.71 -7.36
N ALA A 121 1.37 5.99 -7.16
CA ALA A 121 1.95 5.10 -8.18
C ALA A 121 1.01 3.95 -8.56
N THR A 122 0.08 3.58 -7.68
CA THR A 122 -0.91 2.52 -7.94
C THR A 122 -2.06 2.99 -8.83
N LEU A 123 -2.36 4.29 -8.89
CA LEU A 123 -3.62 4.79 -9.46
C LEU A 123 -3.80 4.45 -10.94
N LEU A 124 -2.76 4.59 -11.77
CA LEU A 124 -2.87 4.29 -13.20
C LEU A 124 -3.02 2.79 -13.46
N ILE A 125 -2.36 1.96 -12.66
CA ILE A 125 -2.43 0.50 -12.74
C ILE A 125 -3.83 0.02 -12.33
N ALA A 126 -4.33 0.49 -11.19
CA ALA A 126 -5.67 0.17 -10.73
C ALA A 126 -6.75 0.67 -11.71
N LYS A 127 -6.59 1.88 -12.26
CA LYS A 127 -7.50 2.43 -13.28
C LYS A 127 -7.60 1.52 -14.50
N GLU A 128 -6.48 1.02 -15.01
CA GLU A 128 -6.47 0.11 -16.17
C GLU A 128 -7.14 -1.22 -15.85
N VAL A 129 -6.79 -1.84 -14.72
CA VAL A 129 -7.42 -3.10 -14.29
C VAL A 129 -8.93 -2.93 -14.10
N PHE A 130 -9.36 -1.85 -13.43
CA PHE A 130 -10.76 -1.57 -13.19
C PHE A 130 -11.53 -1.32 -14.48
N ALA A 131 -10.96 -0.57 -15.43
CA ALA A 131 -11.55 -0.39 -16.75
C ALA A 131 -11.71 -1.73 -17.50
N GLY A 132 -10.68 -2.59 -17.48
CA GLY A 132 -10.74 -3.93 -18.08
C GLY A 132 -11.77 -4.86 -17.44
N ARG A 133 -12.15 -4.59 -16.19
CA ARG A 133 -13.16 -5.34 -15.43
C ARG A 133 -14.53 -4.65 -15.35
N SER A 134 -14.73 -3.55 -16.07
CA SER A 134 -15.96 -2.73 -16.02
C SER A 134 -16.33 -2.28 -14.60
N ILE A 135 -15.33 -2.00 -13.78
CA ILE A 135 -15.49 -1.46 -12.41
C ILE A 135 -15.62 0.06 -12.51
N GLY A 136 -16.79 0.57 -12.13
CA GLY A 136 -17.10 2.00 -12.08
C GLY A 136 -16.79 2.65 -10.73
N VAL A 137 -16.79 3.98 -10.69
CA VAL A 137 -16.55 4.78 -9.48
C VAL A 137 -17.59 4.53 -8.37
N ASP A 138 -18.78 4.09 -8.74
CA ASP A 138 -19.89 3.70 -7.86
C ASP A 138 -19.60 2.45 -7.02
N GLN A 139 -18.62 1.63 -7.43
CA GLN A 139 -18.17 0.44 -6.71
C GLN A 139 -16.96 0.71 -5.80
N LEU A 140 -16.41 1.92 -5.81
CA LEU A 140 -15.18 2.29 -5.10
C LEU A 140 -15.48 2.89 -3.71
N ALA A 141 -14.42 3.12 -2.94
CA ALA A 141 -14.54 3.72 -1.62
C ALA A 141 -15.12 5.14 -1.71
N PRO A 142 -16.26 5.43 -1.04
CA PRO A 142 -16.83 6.77 -1.07
C PRO A 142 -15.93 7.75 -0.33
N VAL A 143 -16.02 9.03 -0.68
CA VAL A 143 -15.25 10.10 -0.01
C VAL A 143 -15.63 10.20 1.47
N SER A 144 -16.93 10.20 1.78
CA SER A 144 -17.47 10.42 3.13
C SER A 144 -18.48 9.33 3.55
N PRO A 145 -18.03 8.09 3.84
CA PRO A 145 -18.93 7.06 4.36
C PRO A 145 -19.36 7.33 5.81
N ALA A 146 -20.44 6.69 6.27
CA ALA A 146 -20.72 6.60 7.71
C ALA A 146 -19.55 5.87 8.42
N ARG A 147 -19.07 6.43 9.53
CA ARG A 147 -17.94 5.87 10.29
C ARG A 147 -18.41 4.73 11.20
N LEU A 148 -17.55 3.73 11.38
CA LEU A 148 -17.73 2.67 12.36
C LEU A 148 -17.71 3.25 13.79
N PRO A 149 -18.32 2.57 14.77
CA PRO A 149 -18.26 2.98 16.16
C PRO A 149 -16.82 3.10 16.67
N LEU A 150 -16.57 4.12 17.49
CA LEU A 150 -15.29 4.36 18.15
C LEU A 150 -15.41 3.99 19.64
N ASP A 151 -14.43 3.23 20.13
CA ASP A 151 -14.22 3.11 21.57
C ASP A 151 -13.56 4.39 22.09
N GLU A 152 -14.37 5.29 22.63
CA GLU A 152 -13.91 6.59 23.12
C GLU A 152 -12.93 6.45 24.30
N ALA A 153 -13.09 5.43 25.16
CA ALA A 153 -12.21 5.24 26.31
C ALA A 153 -10.82 4.78 25.85
N ALA A 154 -10.77 3.78 24.96
CA ALA A 154 -9.52 3.32 24.37
C ALA A 154 -8.83 4.43 23.55
N GLU A 155 -9.60 5.23 22.81
CA GLU A 155 -9.05 6.35 22.06
C GLU A 155 -8.49 7.45 22.96
N GLN A 156 -9.17 7.80 24.05
CA GLN A 156 -8.65 8.77 25.02
C GLN A 156 -7.32 8.29 25.64
N ALA A 157 -7.22 7.01 25.99
CA ALA A 157 -5.98 6.43 26.50
C ALA A 157 -4.84 6.49 25.46
N ARG A 158 -5.13 6.15 24.20
CA ARG A 158 -4.16 6.24 23.09
C ARG A 158 -3.71 7.69 22.87
N VAL A 159 -4.63 8.66 22.86
CA VAL A 159 -4.31 10.09 22.71
C VAL A 159 -3.37 10.54 23.82
N ALA A 160 -3.69 10.25 25.09
CA ALA A 160 -2.85 10.63 26.22
C ALA A 160 -1.44 10.02 26.12
N GLN A 161 -1.34 8.74 25.72
CA GLN A 161 -0.03 8.09 25.55
C GLN A 161 0.79 8.72 24.41
N VAL A 162 0.16 9.05 23.29
CA VAL A 162 0.84 9.69 22.16
C VAL A 162 1.22 11.13 22.51
N ASP A 163 0.35 11.88 23.18
CA ASP A 163 0.64 13.24 23.61
C ASP A 163 1.85 13.29 24.56
N ASN A 164 1.90 12.39 25.55
CA ASN A 164 3.03 12.32 26.48
C ASN A 164 4.38 12.00 25.80
N ASN A 165 4.38 11.12 24.80
CA ASN A 165 5.63 10.63 24.17
C ASN A 165 6.06 11.44 22.95
N VAL A 166 5.10 12.04 22.22
CA VAL A 166 5.32 12.70 20.92
C VAL A 166 4.99 14.19 20.98
N GLY A 167 4.01 14.59 21.79
CA GLY A 167 3.54 15.98 21.91
C GLY A 167 4.64 17.00 22.20
N PRO A 168 5.58 16.74 23.14
CA PRO A 168 6.70 17.65 23.39
C PRO A 168 7.63 17.89 22.19
N VAL A 169 7.62 16.99 21.20
CA VAL A 169 8.51 17.04 20.03
C VAL A 169 7.76 17.52 18.77
N ALA A 170 6.56 16.99 18.54
CA ALA A 170 5.80 17.19 17.30
C ALA A 170 4.29 17.22 17.57
N PRO A 171 3.73 18.33 18.09
CA PRO A 171 2.30 18.42 18.43
C PRO A 171 1.39 18.27 17.21
N GLY A 172 1.81 18.76 16.04
CA GLY A 172 1.06 18.55 14.78
C GLY A 172 0.96 17.08 14.39
N LEU A 173 1.96 16.26 14.72
CA LEU A 173 1.89 14.82 14.49
C LEU A 173 0.85 14.16 15.40
N VAL A 174 0.74 14.60 16.65
CA VAL A 174 -0.31 14.14 17.59
C VAL A 174 -1.71 14.50 17.08
N GLU A 175 -1.88 15.75 16.61
CA GLU A 175 -3.16 16.23 16.07
C GLU A 175 -3.60 15.37 14.88
N TYR A 176 -2.76 15.22 13.86
CA TYR A 176 -3.13 14.47 12.65
C TYR A 176 -3.24 12.96 12.90
N THR A 177 -2.44 12.39 13.82
CA THR A 177 -2.61 11.00 14.25
C THR A 177 -4.03 10.78 14.77
N THR A 178 -4.53 11.71 15.59
CA THR A 178 -5.88 11.61 16.16
C THR A 178 -6.95 11.90 15.10
N LYS A 179 -6.85 13.04 14.42
CA LYS A 179 -7.88 13.53 13.49
C LYS A 179 -7.97 12.73 12.20
N ALA A 180 -6.84 12.48 11.54
CA ALA A 180 -6.82 11.85 10.23
C ALA A 180 -6.77 10.32 10.32
N LEU A 181 -6.15 9.75 11.35
CA LEU A 181 -6.01 8.30 11.47
C LEU A 181 -7.10 7.69 12.34
N PHE A 182 -7.06 7.90 13.66
CA PHE A 182 -7.87 7.11 14.59
C PHE A 182 -9.33 7.55 14.69
N ARG A 183 -9.63 8.83 14.47
CA ARG A 183 -11.01 9.36 14.39
C ARG A 183 -11.58 9.40 12.97
N ASP A 184 -10.81 9.00 11.96
CA ASP A 184 -11.27 9.00 10.57
C ASP A 184 -10.89 7.71 9.83
N LEU A 185 -9.65 7.59 9.34
CA LEU A 185 -9.21 6.48 8.49
C LEU A 185 -9.53 5.10 9.09
N TRP A 186 -9.24 4.88 10.37
CA TRP A 186 -9.47 3.61 11.06
C TRP A 186 -10.95 3.25 11.25
N LEU A 187 -11.84 4.24 11.11
CA LEU A 187 -13.29 4.07 11.25
C LEU A 187 -14.00 4.01 9.90
N ARG A 188 -13.29 4.11 8.77
CA ARG A 188 -13.91 3.98 7.45
C ARG A 188 -14.33 2.51 7.23
N PRO A 189 -15.57 2.24 6.74
CA PRO A 189 -16.13 0.89 6.67
C PRO A 189 -15.74 0.12 5.39
N GLY A 190 -15.04 0.74 4.44
CA GLY A 190 -14.65 0.09 3.17
C GLY A 190 -13.68 -1.09 3.35
N LEU A 191 -13.07 -1.20 4.52
CA LEU A 191 -12.36 -2.39 5.00
C LEU A 191 -12.91 -2.73 6.39
N ALA A 192 -13.18 -4.01 6.63
CA ALA A 192 -13.44 -4.47 7.98
C ALA A 192 -12.23 -4.14 8.90
N PRO A 193 -12.44 -3.85 10.19
CA PRO A 193 -11.34 -3.55 11.11
C PRO A 193 -10.22 -4.61 11.11
N ARG A 194 -10.58 -5.89 10.95
CA ARG A 194 -9.64 -7.01 10.80
C ARG A 194 -8.71 -6.81 9.60
N ASP A 195 -9.30 -6.54 8.43
CA ASP A 195 -8.59 -6.49 7.16
C ASP A 195 -7.75 -5.21 7.05
N ARG A 196 -8.25 -4.10 7.59
CA ARG A 196 -7.47 -2.87 7.74
C ARG A 196 -6.22 -3.09 8.59
N SER A 197 -6.35 -3.82 9.69
CA SER A 197 -5.19 -4.21 10.50
C SER A 197 -4.27 -5.19 9.76
N LEU A 198 -4.80 -6.16 9.02
CA LEU A 198 -4.02 -7.12 8.22
C LEU A 198 -3.11 -6.41 7.21
N ILE A 199 -3.65 -5.48 6.41
CA ILE A 199 -2.85 -4.70 5.44
C ILE A 199 -1.87 -3.76 6.13
N THR A 200 -2.21 -3.23 7.32
CA THR A 200 -1.32 -2.37 8.10
C THR A 200 -0.10 -3.15 8.57
N VAL A 201 -0.31 -4.28 9.26
CA VAL A 201 0.79 -5.11 9.75
C VAL A 201 1.65 -5.63 8.58
N SER A 202 1.02 -6.03 7.47
CA SER A 202 1.73 -6.43 6.26
C SER A 202 2.65 -5.33 5.73
N SER A 203 2.15 -4.10 5.63
CA SER A 203 2.93 -2.92 5.21
C SER A 203 4.12 -2.62 6.14
N LEU A 204 3.88 -2.68 7.45
CA LEU A 204 4.93 -2.42 8.46
C LEU A 204 6.05 -3.45 8.36
N VAL A 205 5.70 -4.74 8.29
CA VAL A 205 6.70 -5.82 8.13
C VAL A 205 7.42 -5.68 6.79
N ALA A 206 6.71 -5.36 5.71
CA ALA A 206 7.30 -5.20 4.38
C ALA A 206 8.40 -4.12 4.28
N ASN A 207 8.33 -3.13 5.17
CA ASN A 207 9.27 -2.02 5.26
C ASN A 207 10.21 -2.11 6.47
N GLY A 208 10.23 -3.23 7.19
CA GLY A 208 11.09 -3.43 8.35
C GLY A 208 10.76 -2.52 9.55
N GLN A 209 9.54 -1.96 9.62
CA GLN A 209 9.10 -1.01 10.64
C GLN A 209 8.67 -1.71 11.94
N VAL A 210 9.54 -2.57 12.47
CA VAL A 210 9.26 -3.46 13.60
C VAL A 210 8.80 -2.74 14.86
N ALA A 211 9.24 -1.49 15.08
CA ALA A 211 8.85 -0.68 16.23
C ALA A 211 7.33 -0.40 16.30
N GLN A 212 6.63 -0.44 15.17
CA GLN A 212 5.18 -0.20 15.10
C GLN A 212 4.37 -1.51 15.09
N VAL A 213 5.01 -2.66 14.89
CA VAL A 213 4.33 -3.95 14.73
C VAL A 213 3.61 -4.37 16.00
N THR A 214 4.17 -4.15 17.19
CA THR A 214 3.53 -4.55 18.46
C THR A 214 2.13 -3.98 18.62
N PHE A 215 1.96 -2.67 18.40
CA PHE A 215 0.65 -2.02 18.54
C PHE A 215 -0.33 -2.53 17.48
N HIS A 216 0.08 -2.55 16.21
CA HIS A 216 -0.80 -2.91 15.11
C HIS A 216 -1.14 -4.40 15.06
N LEU A 217 -0.25 -5.29 15.51
CA LEU A 217 -0.53 -6.72 15.62
C LEU A 217 -1.52 -7.01 16.75
N ASN A 218 -1.37 -6.39 17.93
CA ASN A 218 -2.39 -6.50 18.99
C ASN A 218 -3.76 -6.05 18.48
N ARG A 219 -3.82 -4.86 17.85
CA ARG A 219 -5.05 -4.34 17.24
C ARG A 219 -5.62 -5.29 16.16
N ALA A 220 -4.76 -5.93 15.36
CA ALA A 220 -5.21 -6.91 14.38
C ALA A 220 -5.91 -8.10 15.04
N MET A 221 -5.32 -8.61 16.11
CA MET A 221 -5.87 -9.75 16.83
C MET A 221 -7.09 -9.39 17.68
N ASP A 222 -7.18 -8.17 18.21
CA ASP A 222 -8.39 -7.64 18.86
C ASP A 222 -9.55 -7.54 17.84
N ASN A 223 -9.23 -7.19 16.60
CA ASN A 223 -10.18 -7.17 15.48
C ASN A 223 -10.47 -8.57 14.90
N GLY A 224 -9.94 -9.65 15.49
CA GLY A 224 -10.26 -11.03 15.11
C GLY A 224 -9.27 -11.72 14.16
N LEU A 225 -8.10 -11.14 13.89
CA LEU A 225 -7.02 -11.87 13.20
C LEU A 225 -6.51 -13.00 14.11
N LYS A 226 -6.59 -14.25 13.65
CA LYS A 226 -6.14 -15.40 14.44
C LYS A 226 -4.62 -15.48 14.46
N GLN A 227 -4.06 -16.06 15.52
CA GLN A 227 -2.62 -16.34 15.62
C GLN A 227 -2.13 -17.20 14.43
N SER A 228 -2.91 -18.20 14.01
CA SER A 228 -2.60 -19.04 12.84
C SER A 228 -2.57 -18.25 11.53
N GLU A 229 -3.51 -17.33 11.34
CA GLU A 229 -3.58 -16.44 10.17
C GLU A 229 -2.40 -15.46 10.16
N ALA A 230 -2.06 -14.89 11.32
CA ALA A 230 -0.89 -14.02 11.46
C ALA A 230 0.44 -14.75 11.19
N SER A 231 0.54 -16.03 11.58
CA SER A 231 1.69 -16.87 11.23
C SER A 231 1.79 -17.11 9.72
N GLU A 232 0.66 -17.42 9.05
CA GLU A 232 0.65 -17.63 7.60
C GLU A 232 0.87 -16.33 6.81
N MET A 233 0.45 -15.18 7.35
CA MET A 233 0.80 -13.88 6.81
C MET A 233 2.32 -13.69 6.80
N LEU A 234 3.05 -14.01 7.88
CA LEU A 234 4.53 -13.97 7.88
C LEU A 234 5.12 -14.88 6.79
N THR A 235 4.57 -16.08 6.60
CA THR A 235 5.00 -16.96 5.51
C THR A 235 4.80 -16.33 4.14
N GLN A 236 3.64 -15.72 3.86
CA GLN A 236 3.39 -15.00 2.61
C GLN A 236 4.38 -13.82 2.44
N LEU A 237 4.59 -13.05 3.50
CA LEU A 237 5.48 -11.89 3.50
C LEU A 237 6.94 -12.26 3.21
N ALA A 238 7.41 -13.45 3.61
CA ALA A 238 8.77 -13.88 3.29
C ALA A 238 9.05 -13.90 1.77
N PHE A 239 8.07 -14.32 0.97
CA PHE A 239 8.20 -14.40 -0.50
C PHE A 239 8.06 -13.04 -1.19
N TYR A 240 7.21 -12.13 -0.67
CA TYR A 240 6.94 -10.85 -1.32
C TYR A 240 7.77 -9.68 -0.78
N ALA A 241 8.06 -9.68 0.52
CA ALA A 241 8.83 -8.64 1.19
C ALA A 241 10.28 -9.05 1.54
N GLY A 242 10.62 -10.33 1.33
CA GLY A 242 11.93 -10.88 1.61
C GLY A 242 12.08 -11.46 3.04
N TRP A 243 12.94 -12.47 3.14
CA TRP A 243 13.23 -13.16 4.41
C TRP A 243 13.71 -12.23 5.53
N PRO A 244 14.67 -11.30 5.33
CA PRO A 244 15.18 -10.47 6.42
C PRO A 244 14.09 -9.66 7.12
N ASN A 245 13.22 -9.00 6.35
CA ASN A 245 12.10 -8.22 6.88
C ASN A 245 11.17 -9.07 7.75
N THR A 246 10.84 -10.28 7.29
CA THR A 246 9.98 -11.21 7.99
C THR A 246 10.65 -11.73 9.27
N PHE A 247 11.92 -12.13 9.19
CA PHE A 247 12.69 -12.61 10.34
C PHE A 247 12.88 -11.53 11.41
N SER A 248 13.05 -10.26 11.02
CA SER A 248 13.10 -9.14 11.97
C SER A 248 11.78 -8.94 12.72
N ALA A 249 10.64 -9.31 12.12
CA ALA A 249 9.33 -9.20 12.77
C ALA A 249 9.01 -10.38 13.71
N VAL A 250 9.59 -11.57 13.49
CA VAL A 250 9.29 -12.79 14.26
C VAL A 250 9.43 -12.61 15.78
N PRO A 251 10.49 -11.98 16.34
CA PRO A 251 10.59 -11.75 17.78
C PRO A 251 9.43 -10.92 18.33
N VAL A 252 8.94 -9.93 17.58
CA VAL A 252 7.80 -9.08 17.97
C VAL A 252 6.50 -9.89 17.94
N PHE A 253 6.29 -10.71 16.91
CA PHE A 253 5.13 -11.60 16.84
C PHE A 253 5.11 -12.60 17.99
N LYS A 254 6.27 -13.21 18.30
CA LYS A 254 6.42 -14.11 19.43
C LYS A 254 6.04 -13.44 20.75
N ASP A 255 6.54 -12.24 21.02
CA ASP A 255 6.24 -11.49 22.25
C ASP A 255 4.74 -11.19 22.38
N VAL A 256 4.11 -10.73 21.30
CA VAL A 256 2.66 -10.47 21.28
C VAL A 256 1.85 -11.75 21.53
N PHE A 257 2.22 -12.85 20.88
CA PHE A 257 1.51 -14.12 21.06
C PHE A 257 1.63 -14.67 22.48
N SER A 258 2.84 -14.63 23.07
CA SER A 258 3.07 -15.10 24.44
C SER A 258 2.28 -14.27 25.45
N LYS A 259 2.33 -12.93 25.36
CA LYS A 259 1.60 -12.04 26.29
C LYS A 259 0.07 -12.22 26.24
N ARG A 260 -0.48 -12.58 25.08
CA ARG A 260 -1.93 -12.84 24.91
C ARG A 260 -2.36 -14.24 25.35
N GLN A 261 -1.43 -15.17 25.63
CA GLN A 261 -1.74 -16.48 26.22
C GLN A 261 -1.70 -16.46 27.75
N GLU A 262 -1.01 -15.48 28.34
CA GLU A 262 -0.85 -15.32 29.79
C GLU A 262 -1.99 -14.54 30.46
N GLY A 263 -2.80 -13.81 29.69
CA GLY A 263 -3.96 -13.02 30.16
C GLY A 263 -5.28 -13.60 29.66
#